data_AF-A0A9E2Z4N8-F1
#
_entry.id   AF-A0A9E2Z4N8-F1
#
_cell.length_a   1.000
_cell.length_b   1.000
_cell.length_c   1.000
_cell.angle_alpha   90.00
_cell.angle_beta   90.00
_cell.angle_gamma   90.00
#
_symmetry.space_group_name_H-M   'P 1'
#
loop_
_entity.id
_entity.type
_entity.pdbx_description
1 polymer ?
#
loop_
_entity_poly.entity_id
_entity_poly.type
_entity_poly.pdbx_seq_one_letter_code
_entity_poly.pdbx_strand_id
1 'polypeptide(L)' 'MNAAENKRLMERLFAGIAAGDRKPFLDHIADDVVMRVTGRYSWSQTIRGKEALFRDFYGHLAS' A
#
# COMPACT_ATOMS: atom_id res chain seq x y z
N MET A 1 15.60 -4.49 -12.07
CA MET A 1 15.39 -4.23 -10.63
C MET A 1 16.20 -5.23 -9.83
N ASN A 2 17.17 -4.73 -9.06
CA ASN A 2 17.88 -5.50 -8.04
C ASN A 2 17.38 -5.15 -6.63
N ALA A 3 17.84 -5.90 -5.62
CA ALA A 3 17.41 -5.69 -4.24
C ALA A 3 17.71 -4.27 -3.70
N ALA A 4 18.85 -3.68 -4.10
CA ALA A 4 19.23 -2.34 -3.65
C ALA A 4 18.35 -1.24 -4.27
N GLU A 5 17.99 -1.39 -5.54
CA GLU A 5 17.04 -0.49 -6.23
C GLU A 5 15.65 -0.56 -5.60
N ASN A 6 15.16 -1.77 -5.32
CA ASN A 6 13.86 -1.98 -4.67
C ASN A 6 13.83 -1.35 -3.27
N LYS A 7 14.91 -1.51 -2.50
CA LYS A 7 15.02 -0.89 -1.17
C LYS A 7 14.96 0.64 -1.26
N ARG A 8 15.76 1.25 -2.15
CA ARG A 8 15.77 2.70 -2.35
C ARG A 8 14.42 3.22 -2.84
N LEU A 9 13.71 2.46 -3.67
CA LEU A 9 12.36 2.80 -4.08
C LEU A 9 11.43 2.87 -2.85
N MET A 10 11.40 1.81 -2.04
CA MET A 10 10.55 1.77 -0.84
C MET A 10 10.87 2.90 0.14
N GLU A 11 12.15 3.18 0.39
CA GLU A 11 12.58 4.31 1.24
C GLU A 11 12.00 5.65 0.77
N ARG A 12 12.06 5.93 -0.54
CA ARG A 12 11.49 7.17 -1.10
C ARG A 12 9.96 7.21 -0.96
N LEU A 13 9.28 6.10 -1.25
CA LEU A 13 7.83 6.06 -1.17
C LEU A 13 7.34 6.28 0.27
N PHE A 14 7.96 5.63 1.25
CA PHE A 14 7.60 5.81 2.66
C PHE A 14 7.97 7.20 3.21
N ALA A 15 9.08 7.80 2.75
CA ALA A 15 9.40 9.19 3.10
C ALA A 15 8.33 10.17 2.61
N GLY A 16 7.78 9.97 1.40
CA GLY A 16 6.66 10.74 0.88
C GLY A 16 5.41 10.61 1.75
N ILE A 17 5.05 9.37 2.14
CA ILE A 17 3.92 9.12 3.04
C ILE A 17 4.09 9.87 4.37
N ALA A 18 5.28 9.81 4.97
CA ALA A 18 5.59 10.50 6.22
C ALA A 18 5.48 12.03 6.10
N ALA A 19 5.77 12.58 4.92
CA ALA A 19 5.59 14.00 4.59
C ALA A 19 4.14 14.36 4.22
N GLY A 20 3.22 13.40 4.21
CA GLY A 20 1.80 13.58 3.85
C GLY A 20 1.49 13.37 2.37
N ASP A 21 2.50 13.17 1.51
CA ASP A 21 2.31 12.85 0.10
C ASP A 21 2.26 11.34 -0.12
N ARG A 22 1.03 10.80 -0.04
CA ARG A 22 0.77 9.38 -0.29
C ARG A 22 0.67 9.01 -1.77
N LYS A 23 0.58 9.99 -2.69
CA LYS A 23 0.29 9.73 -4.11
C LYS A 23 1.37 8.87 -4.79
N PRO A 24 2.68 9.12 -4.61
CA PRO A 24 3.73 8.29 -5.21
C PRO A 24 3.61 6.82 -4.82
N PHE A 25 3.27 6.54 -3.55
CA PHE A 25 3.09 5.17 -3.09
C PHE A 25 1.91 4.49 -3.78
N LEU A 26 0.74 5.15 -3.83
CA LEU A 26 -0.46 4.60 -4.47
C LEU A 26 -0.25 4.36 -5.98
N ASP A 27 0.47 5.26 -6.65
CA ASP A 27 0.78 5.14 -8.08
C ASP A 27 1.68 3.93 -8.38
N HIS A 28 2.56 3.54 -7.44
CA HIS A 28 3.47 2.38 -7.58
C HIS A 28 2.83 1.02 -7.22
N ILE A 29 1.59 1.00 -6.73
CA ILE A 29 0.87 -0.25 -6.48
C ILE A 29 0.46 -0.88 -7.81
N ALA A 30 0.79 -2.15 -8.00
CA ALA A 30 0.37 -2.92 -9.16
C ALA A 30 -1.14 -3.18 -9.17
N ASP A 31 -1.75 -3.23 -10.36
CA ASP A 31 -3.20 -3.40 -10.49
C ASP A 31 -3.70 -4.75 -9.92
N ASP A 32 -2.85 -5.77 -9.94
CA ASP A 32 -3.08 -7.12 -9.44
C ASP A 32 -2.57 -7.36 -8.00
N VAL A 33 -2.30 -6.29 -7.24
CA VAL A 33 -1.79 -6.38 -5.86
C VAL A 33 -2.65 -7.31 -4.99
N VAL A 34 -1.98 -8.11 -4.16
CA VAL A 34 -2.62 -8.89 -3.10
C VAL A 34 -2.10 -8.41 -1.76
N MET A 35 -2.92 -7.66 -1.02
CA MET A 35 -2.60 -7.24 0.33
C MET A 35 -3.23 -8.17 1.34
N ARG A 36 -2.41 -8.76 2.22
CA ARG A 36 -2.87 -9.61 3.32
C ARG A 36 -2.64 -8.93 4.65
N VAL A 37 -3.72 -8.51 5.29
CA VAL A 37 -3.72 -8.02 6.68
C VAL A 37 -3.80 -9.23 7.59
N THR A 38 -2.73 -9.50 8.32
CA THR A 38 -2.59 -10.72 9.14
C THR A 38 -3.03 -10.49 10.60
N GLY A 39 -3.42 -11.58 11.27
CA GLY A 39 -3.86 -11.60 12.66
C GLY A 39 -5.27 -12.16 12.82
N ARG A 40 -5.88 -11.95 14.00
CA ARG A 40 -7.27 -12.34 14.30
C ARG A 40 -8.03 -11.17 14.91
N TYR A 41 -8.39 -10.21 14.07
CA TYR A 41 -9.20 -9.04 14.42
C TYR A 41 -10.06 -8.63 13.23
N SER A 42 -10.95 -7.65 13.43
CA SER A 42 -11.94 -7.22 12.43
C SER A 42 -11.36 -6.73 11.10
N TRP A 43 -10.07 -6.40 11.05
CA TRP A 43 -9.40 -5.96 9.82
C TRP A 43 -8.54 -7.06 9.17
N SER A 44 -8.49 -8.27 9.75
CA SER A 44 -7.75 -9.39 9.19
C SER A 44 -8.45 -9.90 7.94
N GLN A 45 -7.91 -9.60 6.77
CA GLN A 45 -8.47 -9.98 5.47
C GLN A 45 -7.40 -10.02 4.38
N THR A 46 -7.76 -10.59 3.23
CA THR A 46 -6.94 -10.52 2.01
C THR A 46 -7.68 -9.73 0.95
N ILE A 47 -7.12 -8.59 0.58
CA ILE A 47 -7.66 -7.70 -0.45
C ILE A 47 -6.91 -7.96 -1.75
N ARG A 48 -7.65 -8.11 -2.85
CA ARG A 48 -7.10 -8.42 -4.17
C ARG A 48 -7.51 -7.34 -5.16
N GLY A 49 -6.52 -6.80 -5.86
CA GLY A 49 -6.69 -5.73 -6.84
C GLY A 49 -6.56 -4.34 -6.22
N LYS A 50 -5.99 -3.42 -7.00
CA LYS A 50 -5.71 -2.04 -6.59
C LYS A 50 -6.98 -1.25 -6.27
N GLU A 51 -8.05 -1.45 -7.04
CA GLU A 51 -9.35 -0.81 -6.79
C GLU A 51 -9.95 -1.21 -5.44
N ALA A 52 -9.95 -2.51 -5.13
CA ALA A 52 -10.44 -3.01 -3.84
C ALA A 52 -9.57 -2.50 -2.69
N LEU A 53 -8.25 -2.43 -2.89
CA LEU A 53 -7.34 -1.86 -1.90
C LEU A 53 -7.65 -0.39 -1.59
N PHE A 54 -7.92 0.43 -2.61
CA PHE A 54 -8.25 1.84 -2.39
C PHE A 54 -9.62 2.04 -1.75
N ARG A 55 -10.63 1.30 -2.20
CA ARG A 55 -11.99 1.38 -1.65
C ARG A 55 -12.05 0.88 -0.21
N ASP A 56 -11.53 -0.33 0.04
CA ASP A 56 -11.81 -1.06 1.28
C ASP A 56 -10.81 -0.69 2.39
N PHE A 57 -9.56 -0.40 2.04
CA PHE A 57 -8.52 -0.07 3.04
C PHE A 57 -8.29 1.43 3.17
N TYR A 58 -8.00 2.13 2.07
CA TYR A 58 -7.74 3.58 2.14
C TYR A 58 -9.01 4.40 2.38
N GLY A 59 -10.17 3.94 1.95
CA GLY A 59 -11.46 4.52 2.34
C GLY A 59 -11.68 4.50 3.85
N HIS A 60 -11.23 3.43 4.54
CA HIS A 60 -11.29 3.32 6.00
C HIS A 60 -10.22 4.16 6.73
N LEU A 61 -9.06 4.41 6.12
CA LEU A 61 -7.98 5.19 6.75
C LEU A 61 -8.13 6.71 6.58
N ALA A 62 -9.01 7.15 5.68
CA ALA A 62 -9.24 8.57 5.40
C ALA A 62 -10.43 9.18 6.17
N SER A 63 -11.24 8.34 6.83
CA SER A 63 -12.33 8.73 7.74
C SER A 63 -11.82 8.96 9.16
#